data_AF-A0A0B5HZU6-F1
#
_entry.id   AF-A0A0B5HZU6-F1
#
_cell.length_a   1.000
_cell.length_b   1.000
_cell.length_c   1.000
_cell.angle_alpha   90.00
_cell.angle_beta   90.00
_cell.angle_gamma   90.00
#
_symmetry.space_group_name_H-M   'P 1'
#
loop_
_entity.id
_entity.type
_entity.pdbx_description
1 polymer ?
#
loop_
_entity_poly.entity_id
_entity_poly.type
_entity_poly.pdbx_seq_one_letter_code
_entity_poly.pdbx_strand_id
1 'polypeptide(L)'
;MALMPIEIIAFIFIVVALLKIVVVIFNKKIWYANVVKPVYGNPEISTFVFILLVLIIFYYVLKDLMLKEVIAVIALTSILMALGFLQYQKELMPLINRIYSKNLTTWQWIYIVFWVFLLILALYEIF
;
A
#
# COMPACT_ATOMS: atom_id res chain seq x y z
N MET A 1 4.06 -29.45 -7.31
CA MET A 1 4.96 -28.32 -7.62
C MET A 1 5.01 -27.41 -6.42
N ALA A 2 6.20 -26.99 -6.00
CA ALA A 2 6.33 -25.95 -4.98
C ALA A 2 6.03 -24.59 -5.62
N LEU A 3 5.33 -23.71 -4.90
CA LEU A 3 5.04 -22.36 -5.37
C LEU A 3 6.30 -21.50 -5.34
N MET A 4 6.46 -20.62 -6.34
CA MET A 4 7.50 -19.59 -6.36
C MET A 4 7.20 -18.48 -5.34
N PRO A 5 8.19 -17.70 -4.88
CA PRO A 5 7.98 -16.64 -3.89
C PRO A 5 6.89 -15.64 -4.29
N ILE A 6 6.88 -15.17 -5.54
CA ILE A 6 5.83 -14.26 -6.04
C ILE A 6 4.44 -14.90 -6.02
N GLU A 7 4.34 -16.20 -6.31
CA GLU A 7 3.06 -16.94 -6.28
C GLU A 7 2.54 -17.10 -4.84
N ILE A 8 3.44 -17.31 -3.88
CA ILE A 8 3.09 -17.36 -2.45
C ILE A 8 2.54 -16.01 -1.98
N ILE A 9 3.21 -14.91 -2.35
CA ILE A 9 2.76 -13.55 -2.02
C ILE A 9 1.39 -13.27 -2.63
N ALA A 10 1.23 -13.58 -3.91
CA ALA A 10 -0.05 -13.41 -4.61
C ALA A 10 -1.15 -14.26 -3.97
N PHE A 11 -0.88 -15.52 -3.65
CA PHE A 11 -1.83 -16.42 -2.99
C PHE A 11 -2.29 -15.89 -1.63
N ILE A 12 -1.35 -15.49 -0.76
CA ILE A 12 -1.66 -14.90 0.55
C ILE A 12 -2.54 -13.65 0.37
N PHE A 13 -2.16 -12.76 -0.55
CA PHE A 13 -2.92 -11.55 -0.81
C PHE A 13 -4.34 -11.86 -1.31
N ILE A 14 -4.50 -12.79 -2.25
CA ILE A 14 -5.79 -13.22 -2.80
C ILE A 14 -6.68 -13.77 -1.68
N VAL A 15 -6.16 -14.69 -0.87
CA VAL A 15 -6.92 -15.28 0.24
C VAL A 15 -7.38 -14.21 1.22
N VAL A 16 -6.48 -13.31 1.65
CA VAL A 16 -6.82 -12.22 2.58
C VAL A 16 -7.83 -11.25 1.95
N ALA A 17 -7.68 -10.91 0.67
CA ALA A 17 -8.56 -10.00 -0.03
C ALA A 17 -9.98 -10.59 -0.19
N LEU A 18 -10.08 -11.87 -0.58
CA LEU A 18 -11.37 -12.56 -0.69
C LEU A 18 -12.06 -12.66 0.66
N LEU A 19 -11.33 -13.06 1.72
CA LEU A 19 -11.87 -13.08 3.08
C LEU A 19 -12.38 -11.71 3.50
N LYS A 20 -11.58 -10.65 3.26
CA LYS A 20 -11.99 -9.27 3.55
C LYS A 20 -13.28 -8.90 2.82
N ILE A 21 -13.37 -9.17 1.52
CA ILE A 21 -14.54 -8.84 0.70
C ILE A 21 -15.78 -9.55 1.26
N VAL A 22 -15.69 -10.85 1.52
CA VAL A 22 -16.77 -11.65 2.11
C VAL A 22 -17.22 -11.04 3.45
N VAL A 23 -16.29 -10.80 4.37
CA VAL A 23 -16.62 -10.24 5.69
C VAL A 23 -17.24 -8.85 5.57
N VAL A 24 -16.73 -7.99 4.68
CA VAL A 24 -17.25 -6.62 4.51
C VAL A 24 -18.67 -6.61 3.93
N ILE A 25 -18.96 -7.50 2.97
CA ILE A 25 -20.31 -7.64 2.38
C ILE A 25 -21.32 -8.06 3.44
N PHE A 26 -20.99 -9.06 4.26
CA PHE A 26 -21.91 -9.55 5.29
C PHE A 26 -21.97 -8.64 6.51
N ASN A 27 -20.84 -8.12 6.99
CA ASN A 27 -20.77 -7.25 8.15
C ASN A 27 -19.48 -6.39 8.20
N LYS A 28 -19.55 -5.20 7.58
CA LYS A 28 -18.48 -4.20 7.63
C LYS A 28 -18.01 -3.81 9.04
N LYS A 29 -18.86 -3.90 10.08
CA LYS A 29 -18.48 -3.54 11.46
C LYS A 29 -17.51 -4.55 12.07
N ILE A 30 -17.64 -5.83 11.74
CA ILE A 30 -16.74 -6.89 12.24
C ILE A 30 -15.33 -6.65 11.71
N TRP A 31 -15.19 -6.40 10.41
CA TRP A 31 -13.88 -6.11 9.82
C TRP A 31 -13.26 -4.84 10.41
N TYR A 32 -14.07 -3.79 10.59
CA TYR A 32 -13.59 -2.55 11.20
C TYR A 32 -13.10 -2.76 12.63
N ALA A 33 -13.89 -3.42 13.49
CA ALA A 33 -13.56 -3.58 14.90
C ALA A 33 -12.35 -4.49 15.14
N ASN A 34 -12.20 -5.55 14.36
CA ASN A 34 -11.19 -6.58 14.60
C ASN A 34 -9.91 -6.40 13.76
N VAL A 35 -9.99 -5.72 12.62
CA VAL A 35 -8.83 -5.55 11.72
C VAL A 35 -8.47 -4.09 11.55
N VAL A 36 -9.40 -3.26 11.08
CA VAL A 36 -9.05 -1.87 10.74
C VAL A 36 -8.65 -1.07 11.98
N LYS A 37 -9.48 -1.08 13.04
CA LYS A 37 -9.22 -0.29 14.24
C LYS A 37 -7.95 -0.71 14.97
N PRO A 38 -7.66 -2.01 15.19
CA PRO A 38 -6.41 -2.42 15.85
C PRO A 38 -5.17 -2.13 14.99
N VAL A 39 -5.25 -2.41 13.68
CA VAL A 39 -4.08 -2.26 12.79
C VAL A 39 -3.78 -0.80 12.50
N TYR A 40 -4.79 0.04 12.23
CA TYR A 40 -4.61 1.44 11.82
C TYR A 40 -4.82 2.45 12.96
N GLY A 41 -5.38 2.02 14.11
CA GLY A 41 -5.64 2.90 15.25
C GLY A 41 -4.42 3.17 16.12
N ASN A 42 -3.32 2.44 15.93
CA ASN A 42 -2.04 2.67 16.61
C ASN A 42 -0.93 2.96 15.58
N PRO A 43 -0.61 4.25 15.32
CA PRO A 43 0.31 4.64 14.27
C PRO A 43 1.71 4.02 14.36
N GLU A 44 2.24 3.81 15.56
CA GLU A 44 3.58 3.25 15.76
C GLU A 44 3.62 1.77 15.36
N ILE A 45 2.63 1.00 15.81
CA ILE A 45 2.47 -0.41 15.44
C ILE A 45 2.21 -0.53 13.94
N SER A 46 1.30 0.30 13.39
CA SER A 46 1.01 0.30 11.96
C SER A 46 2.28 0.54 11.15
N THR A 47 3.05 1.57 11.51
CA THR A 47 4.24 1.98 10.76
C THR A 47 5.27 0.86 10.73
N PHE A 48 5.56 0.25 11.88
CA PHE A 48 6.51 -0.85 11.95
C PHE A 48 6.06 -2.07 11.12
N VAL A 49 4.80 -2.48 11.27
CA VAL A 49 4.24 -3.63 10.54
C VAL A 49 4.26 -3.38 9.03
N PHE A 50 3.84 -2.21 8.57
CA PHE A 50 3.81 -1.89 7.13
C PHE A 50 5.21 -1.74 6.54
N ILE A 51 6.17 -1.13 7.25
CA ILE A 51 7.56 -1.07 6.77
C ILE A 51 8.12 -2.48 6.60
N LEU A 52 7.94 -3.35 7.61
CA LEU A 52 8.44 -4.72 7.57
C LEU A 52 7.79 -5.52 6.43
N LEU A 53 6.47 -5.41 6.26
CA LEU A 53 5.76 -6.06 5.15
C LEU A 53 6.22 -5.55 3.79
N VAL A 54 6.39 -4.23 3.63
CA VAL A 54 6.88 -3.64 2.37
C VAL A 54 8.28 -4.15 2.06
N LEU A 55 9.21 -4.13 3.02
CA LEU A 55 10.58 -4.61 2.79
C LEU A 55 10.64 -6.09 2.40
N ILE A 56 9.88 -6.93 3.09
CA ILE A 56 9.83 -8.38 2.79
C ILE A 56 9.23 -8.62 1.41
N ILE A 57 8.05 -8.06 1.13
CA ILE A 57 7.35 -8.27 -0.15
C ILE A 57 8.19 -7.71 -1.29
N PHE A 58 8.71 -6.49 -1.16
CA PHE A 58 9.51 -5.85 -2.20
C PHE A 58 10.79 -6.64 -2.51
N TYR A 59 11.48 -7.15 -1.49
CA TYR A 59 12.65 -8.00 -1.69
C TYR A 59 12.35 -9.26 -2.50
N TYR A 60 11.25 -9.95 -2.19
CA TYR A 60 10.88 -11.17 -2.92
C TYR A 60 10.34 -10.87 -4.32
N VAL A 61 9.57 -9.80 -4.48
CA VAL A 61 9.06 -9.39 -5.80
C VAL A 61 10.21 -9.07 -6.75
N LEU A 62 11.26 -8.38 -6.28
CA LEU A 62 12.43 -8.05 -7.11
C LEU A 62 13.32 -9.26 -7.47
N LYS A 63 13.05 -10.46 -6.94
CA LYS A 63 13.71 -11.69 -7.43
C LYS A 63 13.11 -12.18 -8.73
N ASP A 64 11.83 -11.91 -8.94
CA ASP A 64 11.06 -12.44 -10.05
C ASP A 64 10.71 -11.35 -11.09
N LEU A 65 10.67 -10.08 -10.68
CA LEU A 65 10.34 -8.93 -11.52
C LEU A 65 11.43 -7.85 -11.50
N MET A 66 11.59 -7.14 -12.62
CA MET A 66 12.40 -5.93 -12.70
C MET A 66 11.70 -4.75 -12.00
N LEU A 67 12.45 -3.77 -11.50
CA LEU A 67 11.86 -2.62 -10.80
C LEU A 67 10.88 -1.86 -11.70
N LYS A 68 11.16 -1.72 -13.00
CA LYS A 68 10.22 -1.10 -13.95
C LYS A 68 8.86 -1.80 -14.04
N GLU A 69 8.84 -3.12 -13.91
CA GLU A 69 7.59 -3.91 -13.91
C GLU A 69 6.82 -3.70 -12.61
N VAL A 70 7.52 -3.63 -11.47
CA VAL A 70 6.94 -3.29 -10.16
C VAL A 70 6.32 -1.89 -10.19
N ILE A 71 7.01 -0.90 -10.77
CA ILE A 71 6.50 0.46 -10.92
C ILE A 71 5.25 0.49 -11.80
N ALA A 72 5.18 -0.30 -12.89
CA ALA A 72 3.99 -0.39 -13.72
C ALA A 72 2.77 -0.93 -12.93
N VAL A 73 2.96 -1.95 -12.08
CA VAL A 73 1.91 -2.48 -11.21
C VAL A 73 1.50 -1.44 -10.15
N ILE A 74 2.47 -0.74 -9.55
CA ILE A 74 2.21 0.37 -8.61
C ILE A 74 1.39 1.47 -9.28
N ALA A 75 1.70 1.84 -10.52
CA ALA A 75 0.94 2.85 -11.25
C ALA A 75 -0.52 2.43 -11.44
N LEU A 76 -0.77 1.20 -11.90
CA LEU A 76 -2.12 0.66 -12.06
C LEU A 76 -2.88 0.64 -10.73
N THR A 77 -2.28 0.08 -9.67
CA THR A 77 -2.91 -0.03 -8.36
C THR A 77 -3.18 1.34 -7.72
N SER A 78 -2.30 2.33 -7.92
CA SER A 78 -2.48 3.69 -7.43
C SER A 78 -3.71 4.37 -8.04
N ILE A 79 -3.95 4.16 -9.33
CA ILE A 79 -5.14 4.66 -10.03
C ILE A 79 -6.41 3.99 -9.49
N LEU A 80 -6.39 2.67 -9.31
CA LEU A 80 -7.52 1.94 -8.73
C LEU A 80 -7.84 2.41 -7.30
N MET A 81 -6.82 2.66 -6.49
CA MET A 81 -7.00 3.24 -5.15
C MET A 81 -7.63 4.63 -5.22
N ALA A 82 -7.16 5.49 -6.14
CA ALA A 82 -7.73 6.83 -6.33
C ALA A 82 -9.23 6.77 -6.69
N LEU A 83 -9.64 5.86 -7.58
CA LEU A 83 -11.05 5.64 -7.92
C LEU A 83 -11.90 5.27 -6.69
N GLY A 84 -11.35 4.47 -5.77
CA GLY A 84 -12.01 4.15 -4.51
C GLY A 84 -12.18 5.37 -3.60
N PHE A 85 -11.17 6.24 -3.51
CA PHE A 85 -11.23 7.44 -2.68
C PHE A 85 -12.16 8.52 -3.23
N LEU A 86 -12.33 8.60 -4.56
CA LEU A 86 -13.23 9.59 -5.18
C LEU A 86 -14.67 9.51 -4.65
N GLN A 87 -15.13 8.33 -4.24
CA GLN A 87 -16.45 8.14 -3.64
C GLN A 87 -16.64 8.88 -2.29
N TYR A 88 -15.54 9.30 -1.66
CA TYR A 88 -15.50 9.99 -0.37
C TYR A 88 -14.90 11.40 -0.49
N GLN A 89 -14.97 12.01 -1.67
CA GLN A 89 -14.34 13.31 -1.94
C GLN A 89 -14.79 14.39 -0.94
N LYS A 90 -16.08 14.45 -0.61
CA LYS A 90 -16.64 15.50 0.27
C LYS A 90 -16.04 15.44 1.67
N GLU A 91 -15.74 14.24 2.17
CA GLU A 91 -15.11 14.01 3.46
C GLU A 91 -13.59 14.15 3.41
N LEU A 92 -12.96 13.73 2.30
CA LEU A 92 -11.51 13.75 2.15
C LEU A 92 -10.94 15.13 1.84
N MET A 93 -11.61 15.96 1.03
CA MET A 93 -11.09 17.27 0.63
C MET A 93 -10.82 18.20 1.82
N PRO A 94 -11.72 18.35 2.82
CA PRO A 94 -11.42 19.14 4.02
C PRO A 94 -10.24 18.61 4.82
N LEU A 95 -10.08 17.28 4.90
CA LEU A 95 -8.95 16.65 5.59
C LEU A 95 -7.64 16.95 4.86
N ILE A 96 -7.62 16.80 3.53
CA ILE A 96 -6.47 17.10 2.69
C ILE A 96 -6.07 18.57 2.83
N ASN A 97 -7.02 19.51 2.75
CA ASN A 97 -6.73 20.94 2.93
C ASN A 97 -6.05 21.24 4.28
N ARG A 98 -6.47 20.54 5.35
CA ARG A 98 -5.84 20.67 6.69
C ARG A 98 -4.44 20.04 6.75
N ILE A 99 -4.17 18.99 5.98
CA ILE A 99 -2.85 18.37 5.92
C ILE A 99 -1.89 19.27 5.13
N TYR A 100 -2.33 19.79 3.99
CA TYR A 100 -1.50 20.63 3.11
C TYR A 100 -1.23 22.03 3.66
N SER A 101 -2.04 22.52 4.60
CA SER A 101 -1.75 23.79 5.29
C SER A 101 -0.60 23.68 6.31
N LYS A 102 -0.09 22.46 6.58
CA LYS A 102 1.02 22.21 7.50
C LYS A 102 2.31 21.94 6.74
N ASN A 103 3.43 22.29 7.36
CA ASN A 103 4.75 21.89 6.85
C ASN A 103 4.91 20.36 6.90
N LEU A 104 5.69 19.84 5.95
CA LEU A 104 6.06 18.43 5.91
C LEU A 104 6.90 18.06 7.13
N THR A 105 6.53 16.96 7.76
CA THR A 105 7.28 16.34 8.86
C THR A 105 8.52 15.61 8.33
N THR A 106 9.50 15.34 9.20
CA THR A 106 10.73 14.60 8.85
C THR A 106 10.43 13.24 8.20
N TRP A 107 9.45 12.50 8.73
CA TRP A 107 9.05 11.21 8.15
C TRP A 107 8.44 11.34 6.75
N GLN A 108 7.67 12.40 6.49
CA GLN A 108 7.14 12.67 5.15
C GLN A 108 8.26 13.02 4.16
N TRP A 109 9.28 13.75 4.60
CA TRP A 109 10.47 13.99 3.78
C TRP A 109 11.24 12.70 3.46
N ILE A 110 11.46 11.84 4.45
CA ILE A 110 12.10 10.53 4.25
C ILE A 110 11.32 9.71 3.22
N TYR A 111 9.99 9.68 3.34
CA TYR A 111 9.11 9.00 2.39
C TYR A 111 9.24 9.58 0.97
N ILE A 112 9.24 10.91 0.81
CA ILE A 112 9.42 11.56 -0.50
C ILE A 112 10.78 11.21 -1.12
N VAL A 113 11.86 11.29 -0.34
CA VAL A 113 13.21 10.96 -0.81
C VAL A 113 13.30 9.50 -1.25
N PHE A 114 12.70 8.59 -0.48
CA PHE A 114 12.63 7.17 -0.84
C PHE A 114 11.90 6.96 -2.18
N TRP A 115 10.78 7.66 -2.41
CA TRP A 115 10.08 7.60 -3.70
C TRP A 115 10.90 8.14 -4.85
N VAL A 116 11.54 9.30 -4.68
CA VAL A 116 12.40 9.89 -5.71
C VAL A 116 13.51 8.92 -6.10
N PHE A 117 14.13 8.27 -5.11
CA PHE A 117 15.15 7.26 -5.34
C PHE A 117 14.63 6.08 -6.18
N LEU A 118 13.47 5.50 -5.82
CA LEU A 118 12.86 4.41 -6.59
C LEU A 118 12.53 4.81 -8.03
N LEU A 119 12.01 6.04 -8.23
CA LEU A 119 11.68 6.54 -9.56
C LEU A 119 12.92 6.74 -10.44
N ILE A 120 14.01 7.27 -9.88
CA ILE A 120 15.28 7.43 -10.60
C ILE A 120 15.85 6.06 -11.00
N LEU A 121 15.84 5.09 -10.09
CA LEU A 121 16.30 3.72 -10.40
C LEU A 121 15.45 3.07 -11.50
N ALA A 122 14.13 3.22 -11.44
CA ALA A 122 13.25 2.67 -12.46
C ALA A 122 13.48 3.34 -13.83
N LEU A 123 13.73 4.65 -13.87
CA LEU A 123 14.12 5.34 -15.10
C LEU A 123 15.43 4.79 -15.67
N TYR A 124 16.42 4.55 -14.81
CA TYR A 124 17.70 3.92 -15.21
C TYR A 124 17.54 2.49 -15.74
N GLU A 125 16.53 1.73 -15.31
CA GLU A 125 16.24 0.41 -15.89
C GLU A 125 15.49 0.45 -17.23
N ILE A 126 14.86 1.59 -17.55
CA ILE A 126 14.11 1.79 -18.78
C ILE A 126 15.03 2.25 -19.91
N PHE A 127 15.98 3.14 -19.61
CA PHE A 127 16.89 3.77 -20.57
C PHE A 127 18.29 3.20 -20.51
#